data_AF-A0A1F6KSV5-F1
#
_entry.id   AF-A0A1F6KSV5-F1
#
_cell.length_a   1.000
_cell.length_b   1.000
_cell.length_c   1.000
_cell.angle_alpha   90.00
_cell.angle_beta   90.00
_cell.angle_gamma   90.00
#
_symmetry.space_group_name_H-M   'P 1'
#
loop_
_entity.id
_entity.type
_entity.pdbx_description
1 polymer ?
#
loop_
_entity_poly.entity_id
_entity_poly.type
_entity_poly.pdbx_seq_one_letter_code
_entity_poly.pdbx_strand_id
1 'polypeptide(L)'
;MEEALKREIREETGIEIQNIEQLGFDEDNEPDKHGEMTHYIFLDFRTEWLSGEITAGDDMKELKWVKKDELKNLPLNRPAKKLFKKLNFI
;
A
#
# COMPACT_ATOMS: atom_id res chain seq x y z
N MET A 1 8.21 12.09 8.03
CA MET A 1 7.41 11.33 7.04
C MET A 1 7.97 9.93 6.89
N GLU A 2 9.26 9.77 6.54
CA GLU A 2 9.90 8.44 6.47
C GLU A 2 9.83 7.65 7.78
N GLU A 3 10.11 8.28 8.93
CA GLU A 3 10.01 7.59 10.23
C GLU A 3 8.57 7.17 10.57
N ALA A 4 7.57 7.95 10.15
CA ALA A 4 6.18 7.56 10.30
C ALA A 4 5.85 6.36 9.40
N LEU A 5 6.27 6.40 8.13
CA LEU A 5 6.07 5.30 7.18
C LEU A 5 6.72 4.00 7.68
N LYS A 6 7.96 4.04 8.18
CA LYS A 6 8.64 2.87 8.77
C LYS A 6 7.87 2.31 9.96
N ARG A 7 7.35 3.18 10.83
CA ARG A 7 6.56 2.77 12.00
C ARG A 7 5.25 2.09 11.58
N GLU A 8 4.46 2.73 10.72
CA GLU A 8 3.17 2.18 10.25
C GLU A 8 3.37 0.82 9.58
N ILE A 9 4.32 0.71 8.64
CA ILE A 9 4.59 -0.55 7.95
C ILE A 9 5.00 -1.65 8.93
N ARG A 10 5.85 -1.35 9.92
CA ARG A 10 6.22 -2.32 10.94
C ARG A 10 5.02 -2.77 11.78
N GLU A 11 4.17 -1.83 12.20
CA GLU A 11 2.99 -2.09 13.02
C GLU A 11 1.93 -2.94 12.27
N GLU A 12 1.68 -2.64 11.00
CA GLU A 12 0.64 -3.30 10.19
C GLU A 12 1.11 -4.61 9.52
N THR A 13 2.41 -4.75 9.25
CA THR A 13 2.92 -5.85 8.39
C THR A 13 4.02 -6.69 9.02
N GLY A 14 4.60 -6.25 10.15
CA GLY A 14 5.66 -6.99 10.86
C GLY A 14 7.05 -6.91 10.22
N ILE A 15 7.23 -6.17 9.12
CA ILE A 15 8.51 -6.05 8.42
C ILE A 15 9.16 -4.68 8.59
N GLU A 16 10.49 -4.64 8.49
CA GLU A 16 11.25 -3.40 8.36
C GLU A 16 11.57 -3.13 6.90
N ILE A 17 11.65 -1.83 6.55
CA ILE A 17 11.84 -1.36 5.18
C ILE A 17 13.00 -0.36 5.06
N GLN A 18 13.57 -0.27 3.87
CA GLN A 18 14.67 0.64 3.53
C GLN A 18 14.53 1.20 2.11
N ASN A 19 15.43 2.10 1.72
CA ASN A 19 15.46 2.69 0.36
C ASN A 19 14.10 3.28 -0.05
N ILE A 20 13.55 4.14 0.81
CA ILE A 20 12.24 4.76 0.59
C ILE A 20 12.38 5.84 -0.49
N GLU A 21 11.62 5.68 -1.57
CA GLU A 21 11.54 6.59 -2.70
C GLU A 21 10.10 7.08 -2.87
N GLN A 22 9.89 8.40 -2.92
CA GLN A 22 8.58 8.96 -3.19
C GLN A 22 8.25 8.82 -4.68
N LEU A 23 7.15 8.12 -5.00
CA LEU A 23 6.68 7.96 -6.37
C LEU A 23 5.77 9.12 -6.80
N GLY A 24 5.05 9.71 -5.85
CA GLY A 24 4.15 10.83 -6.09
C GLY A 24 2.96 10.80 -5.14
N PHE A 25 1.85 11.34 -5.60
CA PHE A 25 0.58 11.26 -4.90
C PHE A 25 -0.57 10.99 -5.89
N ASP A 26 -1.67 10.49 -5.34
CA ASP A 26 -2.94 10.36 -6.04
C ASP A 26 -4.09 10.79 -5.12
N GLU A 27 -5.26 10.93 -5.70
CA GLU A 27 -6.47 11.23 -4.96
C GLU A 27 -7.66 10.40 -5.45
N ASP A 28 -8.59 10.14 -4.53
CA ASP A 28 -9.90 9.59 -4.84
C ASP A 28 -10.97 10.24 -3.94
N ASN A 29 -12.21 10.26 -4.42
CA ASN A 29 -13.35 10.76 -3.67
C ASN A 29 -14.38 9.64 -3.56
N GLU A 30 -14.42 8.97 -2.42
CA GLU A 30 -15.29 7.82 -2.17
C GLU A 30 -15.88 7.88 -0.75
N PRO A 31 -17.02 7.19 -0.49
CA PRO A 31 -17.54 7.06 0.86
C PRO A 31 -16.56 6.34 1.78
N ASP A 32 -16.44 6.81 3.01
CA ASP A 32 -15.67 6.15 4.06
C ASP A 32 -16.41 4.92 4.63
N LYS A 33 -15.86 4.34 5.71
CA LYS A 33 -16.48 3.19 6.41
C LYS A 33 -17.85 3.50 7.04
N HIS A 34 -18.23 4.78 7.16
CA HIS A 34 -19.51 5.25 7.67
C HIS A 34 -20.47 5.69 6.54
N GLY A 35 -20.02 5.65 5.29
CA GLY A 35 -20.80 6.07 4.12
C GLY A 35 -20.70 7.56 3.82
N GLU A 36 -19.80 8.29 4.49
CA GLU A 36 -19.61 9.72 4.26
C GLU A 36 -18.62 9.96 3.13
N MET A 37 -19.02 10.76 2.13
CA MET A 37 -18.12 11.13 1.03
C MET A 37 -16.86 11.79 1.57
N THR A 38 -15.72 11.15 1.35
CA THR A 38 -14.42 11.56 1.87
C THR A 38 -13.43 11.73 0.73
N HIS A 39 -12.66 12.82 0.78
CA HIS A 39 -11.55 13.05 -0.13
C HIS A 39 -10.29 12.42 0.44
N TYR A 40 -9.78 11.41 -0.24
CA TYR A 40 -8.55 10.71 0.13
C TYR A 40 -7.38 11.24 -0.68
N ILE A 41 -6.27 11.49 0.00
CA ILE A 41 -4.97 11.78 -0.60
C ILE A 41 -4.05 10.59 -0.29
N PHE A 42 -3.57 9.93 -1.32
CA PHE A 42 -2.64 8.81 -1.22
C PHE A 42 -1.23 9.32 -1.52
N LEU A 43 -0.30 9.09 -0.59
CA LEU A 43 1.12 9.36 -0.81
C LEU A 43 1.79 8.03 -1.14
N ASP A 44 2.24 7.87 -2.38
CA ASP A 44 2.78 6.61 -2.87
C ASP A 44 4.29 6.57 -2.70
N PHE A 45 4.79 5.52 -2.05
CA PHE A 45 6.20 5.27 -1.84
C PHE A 45 6.60 3.90 -2.38
N ARG A 46 7.81 3.82 -2.94
CA ARG A 46 8.50 2.57 -3.22
C ARG A 46 9.52 2.32 -2.12
N THR A 47 9.67 1.07 -1.71
CA THR A 47 10.62 0.68 -0.68
C THR A 47 11.09 -0.75 -0.92
N GLU A 48 12.13 -1.15 -0.20
CA GLU A 48 12.70 -2.49 -0.22
C GLU A 48 12.54 -3.15 1.15
N TRP A 49 12.23 -4.44 1.16
CA TRP A 49 12.24 -5.24 2.38
C TRP A 49 13.65 -5.26 2.98
N LEU A 50 13.75 -5.05 4.29
CA LEU A 50 15.00 -5.11 5.04
C LEU A 50 15.06 -6.34 5.95
N SER A 51 14.03 -6.56 6.77
CA SER A 51 14.00 -7.63 7.77
C SER A 51 12.56 -7.96 8.20
N GLY A 52 12.39 -9.02 9.01
CA GLY A 52 11.12 -9.43 9.60
C GLY A 52 10.32 -10.43 8.78
N GLU A 53 9.26 -10.97 9.39
CA GLU A 53 8.32 -11.90 8.78
C GLU A 53 6.94 -11.24 8.65
N ILE A 54 6.29 -11.45 7.50
CA ILE A 54 4.99 -10.83 7.25
C ILE A 54 3.94 -11.35 8.24
N THR A 55 3.34 -10.43 8.97
CA THR A 55 2.22 -10.71 9.88
C THR A 55 1.16 -9.65 9.62
N ALA A 56 -0.07 -10.08 9.33
CA ALA A 56 -1.18 -9.15 9.13
C ALA A 56 -1.53 -8.49 10.48
N GLY A 57 -1.52 -7.16 10.50
CA GLY A 57 -2.05 -6.35 11.60
C GLY A 57 -3.57 -6.46 11.73
N ASP A 58 -4.13 -5.79 12.75
CA ASP A 58 -5.54 -5.90 13.13
C ASP A 58 -6.52 -5.41 12.04
N ASP A 59 -6.05 -4.55 11.14
CA ASP A 59 -6.81 -3.96 10.03
C ASP A 59 -6.76 -4.78 8.73
N MET A 60 -5.96 -5.86 8.71
CA MET A 60 -5.76 -6.71 7.54
C MET A 60 -6.26 -8.14 7.77
N LYS A 61 -7.05 -8.68 6.82
CA LYS A 61 -7.50 -10.09 6.87
C LYS A 61 -6.43 -11.07 6.39
N GLU A 62 -5.61 -10.65 5.44
CA GLU A 62 -4.59 -11.47 4.80
C GLU A 62 -3.45 -10.55 4.34
N LEU A 63 -2.21 -10.98 4.56
CA LEU A 63 -1.01 -10.35 4.03
C LEU A 63 -0.15 -11.42 3.36
N LYS A 64 0.30 -11.15 2.13
CA LYS A 64 1.14 -12.07 1.37
C LYS A 64 2.07 -11.34 0.41
N TRP A 65 3.22 -11.95 0.16
CA TRP A 65 4.05 -11.62 -0.98
C TRP A 65 3.40 -12.12 -2.25
N VAL A 66 3.36 -11.28 -3.29
CA VAL A 66 2.76 -11.63 -4.58
C VAL A 66 3.76 -11.31 -5.68
N LYS A 67 3.84 -12.16 -6.69
CA LYS A 67 4.67 -11.85 -7.85
C LYS A 67 4.03 -10.75 -8.68
N LYS A 68 4.86 -9.90 -9.26
CA LYS A 68 4.39 -8.74 -10.03
C LYS A 68 3.43 -9.10 -11.17
N ASP A 69 3.67 -10.22 -11.85
CA ASP A 69 2.85 -10.74 -12.96
C ASP A 69 1.49 -11.33 -12.51
N GLU A 70 1.33 -11.63 -11.23
CA GLU A 70 0.09 -12.10 -10.62
C GLU A 70 -0.84 -10.95 -10.23
N LEU A 71 -0.34 -9.70 -10.14
CA LEU A 71 -1.12 -8.52 -9.71
C LEU A 71 -2.42 -8.33 -10.52
N LYS A 72 -2.37 -8.58 -11.83
CA LYS A 72 -3.52 -8.45 -12.74
C LYS A 72 -4.67 -9.42 -12.42
N ASN A 73 -4.39 -10.49 -11.69
CA ASN A 73 -5.36 -11.52 -11.30
C ASN A 73 -5.96 -11.27 -9.91
N LEU A 74 -5.46 -10.27 -9.16
CA LEU A 74 -5.95 -9.96 -7.82
C LEU A 74 -7.18 -9.02 -7.87
N PRO A 75 -8.07 -9.10 -6.86
CA PRO A 75 -9.17 -8.16 -6.69
C PRO A 75 -8.66 -6.82 -6.14
N LEU A 76 -7.98 -6.04 -6.99
CA LEU A 76 -7.41 -4.75 -6.61
C LEU A 76 -8.50 -3.67 -6.43
N ASN A 77 -8.36 -2.84 -5.40
CA ASN A 77 -9.18 -1.64 -5.22
C ASN A 77 -8.82 -0.56 -6.28
N ARG A 78 -9.62 0.50 -6.37
CA ARG A 78 -9.43 1.57 -7.36
C ARG A 78 -8.07 2.28 -7.24
N PRO A 79 -7.63 2.76 -6.05
CA PRO A 79 -6.33 3.40 -5.90
C PRO A 79 -5.16 2.50 -6.34
N ALA A 80 -5.13 1.23 -5.90
CA ALA A 80 -4.07 0.29 -6.26
C ALA A 80 -4.04 0.02 -7.77
N LYS A 81 -5.20 -0.15 -8.42
CA LYS A 81 -5.29 -0.32 -9.89
C LYS A 81 -4.71 0.88 -10.63
N LYS A 82 -5.01 2.10 -10.16
CA LYS A 82 -4.53 3.35 -10.77
C LYS A 82 -3.01 3.47 -10.65
N LEU A 83 -2.47 3.20 -9.46
CA LEU A 83 -1.02 3.18 -9.21
C LEU A 83 -0.30 2.14 -10.08
N PHE A 84 -0.77 0.88 -10.08
CA PHE A 84 -0.11 -0.19 -10.83
C PHE A 84 -0.15 0.01 -12.34
N LYS A 85 -1.19 0.65 -12.90
CA LYS A 85 -1.19 1.08 -14.30
C LYS A 85 -0.15 2.16 -14.58
N LYS A 86 -0.04 3.18 -13.73
CA LYS A 86 1.00 4.23 -13.85
C LYS A 86 2.41 3.64 -13.85
N LEU A 87 2.63 2.60 -13.05
CA LEU A 87 3.92 1.89 -12.97
C LEU A 87 4.11 0.83 -14.08
N ASN A 88 3.11 0.62 -14.95
CA ASN A 88 3.11 -0.40 -15.99
C ASN A 88 3.28 -1.84 -15.44
N PHE A 89 2.63 -2.13 -14.31
CA PHE A 89 2.62 -3.43 -13.65
C PHE A 89 1.41 -4.27 -14.09
N ILE A 90 0.32 -3.60 -14.48
CA ILE A 90 -0.92 -4.16 -15.00
C ILE A 90 -1.44 -3.32 -16.17
#